data_AF-A0A4P6H729-F1
#
_entry.id   AF-A0A4P6H729-F1
#
_cell.length_a   1.000
_cell.length_b   1.000
_cell.length_c   1.000
_cell.angle_alpha   90.00
_cell.angle_beta   90.00
_cell.angle_gamma   90.00
#
_symmetry.space_group_name_H-M   'P 1'
#
loop_
_entity.id
_entity.type
_entity.pdbx_description
1 polymer ?
#
loop_
_entity_poly.entity_id
_entity_poly.type
_entity_poly.pdbx_seq_one_letter_code
_entity_poly.pdbx_strand_id
1 'polypeptide(L)'
;MRRIVAIGFAAFTLLGATILPGLADEPVKACGGIRGLTCDAGRFCEFPAETQCGRADRMGICMPKPEVCTEEYRPVCGCDRKTYGNDCARRAAGTAKLKDGEC
;
A
#
# COMPACT_ATOMS: atom_id res chain seq x y z
N MET A 1 36.54 -42.78 28.34
CA MET A 1 35.39 -43.61 28.75
C MET A 1 34.13 -42.74 28.68
N ARG A 2 33.02 -43.30 28.16
CA ARG A 2 31.74 -42.68 27.73
C ARG A 2 31.78 -42.01 26.34
N ARG A 3 31.84 -42.81 25.27
CA ARG A 3 30.75 -43.48 24.51
C ARG A 3 29.87 -42.50 23.70
N ILE A 4 30.16 -42.52 22.40
CA ILE A 4 29.38 -42.10 21.24
C ILE A 4 27.93 -42.59 21.37
N VAL A 5 26.97 -41.72 21.06
CA VAL A 5 25.63 -42.10 20.59
C VAL A 5 25.30 -41.21 19.39
N ALA A 6 25.56 -41.74 18.19
CA ALA A 6 25.01 -41.25 16.94
C ALA A 6 23.61 -41.87 16.77
N ILE A 7 22.57 -41.05 16.82
CA ILE A 7 21.16 -41.38 16.48
C ILE A 7 20.56 -40.07 15.96
N GLY A 8 19.99 -39.93 14.77
CA GLY A 8 19.83 -40.76 13.60
C GLY A 8 19.21 -39.85 12.54
N PHE A 9 19.75 -39.86 11.32
CA PHE A 9 19.11 -39.27 10.16
C PHE A 9 17.91 -40.15 9.79
N ALA A 10 16.71 -39.76 10.19
CA ALA A 10 15.44 -40.27 9.65
C ALA A 10 14.63 -39.02 9.26
N ALA A 11 14.63 -38.62 8.00
CA ALA A 11 13.70 -39.10 6.98
C ALA A 11 12.24 -38.92 7.39
N PHE A 12 11.56 -38.02 6.66
CA PHE A 12 10.14 -38.08 6.35
C PHE A 12 9.12 -37.57 7.39
N THR A 13 8.80 -36.28 7.32
CA THR A 13 7.40 -35.86 7.34
C THR A 13 7.09 -35.09 6.04
N LEU A 14 6.65 -35.85 5.03
CA LEU A 14 5.84 -35.34 3.93
C LEU A 14 4.57 -34.70 4.50
N LEU A 15 4.61 -33.39 4.76
CA LEU A 15 3.49 -32.44 4.74
C LEU A 15 4.08 -31.04 5.02
N GLY A 16 5.18 -30.71 4.33
CA GLY A 16 5.61 -29.33 4.22
C GLY A 16 4.57 -28.60 3.40
N ALA A 17 3.74 -27.80 4.08
CA ALA A 17 2.80 -26.89 3.45
C ALA A 17 3.53 -26.14 2.33
N THR A 18 3.12 -26.38 1.09
CA THR A 18 3.51 -25.57 -0.04
C THR A 18 2.96 -24.17 0.22
N ILE A 19 3.81 -23.29 0.74
CA ILE A 19 3.53 -21.86 0.80
C ILE A 19 3.36 -21.44 -0.66
N LEU A 20 2.12 -21.15 -1.06
CA LEU A 20 1.83 -20.55 -2.36
C LEU A 20 2.65 -19.24 -2.44
N PRO A 21 3.62 -19.10 -3.36
CA PRO A 21 4.25 -17.82 -3.62
C PRO A 21 3.24 -16.95 -4.38
N GLY A 22 2.35 -16.29 -3.65
CA GLY A 22 1.28 -15.50 -4.28
C GLY A 22 0.59 -14.47 -3.39
N LEU A 23 0.89 -14.46 -2.08
CA LEU A 23 0.34 -13.50 -1.13
C LEU A 23 1.46 -12.95 -0.23
N ALA A 24 2.58 -12.57 -0.81
CA ALA A 24 3.45 -11.64 -0.10
C ALA A 24 2.68 -10.31 -0.04
N ASP A 25 2.00 -10.05 1.07
CA ASP A 25 1.56 -8.71 1.41
C ASP A 25 2.80 -7.82 1.37
N GLU A 26 2.96 -7.08 0.28
CA GLU A 26 4.02 -6.09 0.14
C GLU A 26 4.02 -5.20 1.39
N PRO A 27 5.18 -4.97 2.02
CA PRO A 27 5.23 -4.19 3.25
C PRO A 27 4.64 -2.80 2.98
N VAL A 28 3.66 -2.42 3.80
CA VAL A 28 2.99 -1.12 3.74
C VAL A 28 4.05 -0.03 3.95
N LYS A 29 4.41 0.68 2.88
CA LYS A 29 5.45 1.73 2.89
C LYS A 29 4.84 3.08 3.26
N ALA A 30 5.41 3.73 4.28
CA ALA A 30 5.01 5.08 4.66
C ALA A 30 5.60 6.15 3.72
N CYS A 31 4.90 7.28 3.59
CA CYS A 31 5.32 8.43 2.78
C CYS A 31 4.96 9.76 3.46
N GLY A 32 5.45 10.88 2.93
CA GLY A 32 5.26 12.21 3.51
C GLY A 32 6.15 12.47 4.72
N GLY A 33 5.62 13.19 5.70
CA GLY A 33 6.34 13.60 6.91
C GLY A 33 7.47 14.62 6.67
N ILE A 34 8.15 15.01 7.75
CA ILE A 34 9.22 16.03 7.74
C ILE A 34 10.40 15.66 6.84
N ARG A 35 10.59 14.35 6.62
CA ARG A 35 11.64 13.82 5.75
C ARG A 35 11.24 13.79 4.27
N GLY A 36 9.98 14.11 3.94
CA GLY A 36 9.48 14.08 2.57
C GLY A 36 9.62 12.69 1.92
N LEU A 37 9.30 11.62 2.65
CA LEU A 37 9.43 10.25 2.13
C LEU A 37 8.54 10.07 0.89
N THR A 38 9.12 9.60 -0.21
CA THR A 38 8.40 9.40 -1.48
C THR A 38 8.07 7.93 -1.73
N CYS A 39 7.05 7.71 -2.56
CA CYS A 39 6.67 6.38 -3.02
C CYS A 39 7.47 5.97 -4.26
N ASP A 40 7.57 4.66 -4.47
CA ASP A 40 8.19 4.07 -5.68
C ASP A 40 7.31 4.31 -6.92
N ALA A 41 7.86 4.02 -8.10
CA ALA A 41 7.13 4.14 -9.36
C ALA A 41 5.82 3.35 -9.34
N GLY A 42 4.77 3.89 -9.95
CA GLY A 42 3.43 3.28 -9.96
C GLY A 42 2.65 3.38 -8.65
N ARG A 43 3.21 4.02 -7.61
CA ARG A 43 2.52 4.30 -6.34
C ARG A 43 2.36 5.80 -6.13
N PHE A 44 1.47 6.17 -5.23
CA PHE A 44 1.26 7.55 -4.80
C PHE A 44 1.06 7.60 -3.28
N CYS A 45 1.30 8.77 -2.69
CA CYS A 45 1.12 8.95 -1.26
C CYS A 45 -0.35 9.24 -0.95
N GLU A 46 -1.05 8.29 -0.35
CA GLU A 46 -2.40 8.49 0.17
C GLU A 46 -2.30 8.94 1.64
N PHE A 47 -3.04 9.98 1.97
CA PHE A 47 -3.07 10.55 3.31
C PHE A 47 -4.39 10.16 3.99
N PRO A 48 -4.38 9.74 5.27
CA PRO A 48 -5.62 9.57 6.03
C PRO A 48 -6.43 10.88 6.07
N ALA A 49 -7.76 10.81 6.06
CA ALA A 49 -8.64 11.98 5.88
C ALA A 49 -8.41 13.08 6.95
N GLU A 50 -8.09 12.68 8.17
CA GLU A 50 -7.79 13.55 9.31
C GLU A 50 -6.48 14.33 9.16
N THR A 51 -5.61 13.94 8.22
CA THR A 51 -4.30 14.56 8.04
C THR A 51 -4.29 15.75 7.09
N GLN A 52 -5.45 16.12 6.53
CA GLN A 52 -5.61 17.29 5.65
C GLN A 52 -4.54 17.33 4.56
N CYS A 53 -4.46 16.30 3.72
CA CYS A 53 -3.47 16.21 2.63
C CYS A 53 -2.01 16.25 3.10
N GLY A 54 -1.72 15.67 4.26
CA GLY A 54 -0.35 15.63 4.79
C GLY A 54 0.10 16.95 5.43
N ARG A 55 -0.83 17.83 5.85
CA ARG A 55 -0.49 19.13 6.43
C ARG A 55 0.48 19.01 7.61
N ALA A 56 1.44 19.93 7.68
CA ALA A 56 2.63 19.83 8.52
C ALA A 56 3.46 18.60 8.11
N ASP A 57 3.70 17.66 9.03
CA ASP A 57 4.53 16.47 8.82
C ASP A 57 3.73 15.18 8.98
N ARG A 58 2.44 15.22 8.63
CA ARG A 58 1.61 14.02 8.71
C ARG A 58 2.08 12.99 7.69
N MET A 59 2.07 11.74 8.13
CA MET A 59 2.47 10.61 7.30
C MET A 59 1.28 10.08 6.50
N GLY A 60 1.57 9.57 5.32
CA GLY A 60 0.66 8.81 4.49
C GLY A 60 1.18 7.39 4.24
N ILE A 61 0.46 6.67 3.40
CA ILE A 61 0.79 5.31 2.98
C ILE A 61 0.90 5.29 1.46
N CYS A 62 1.94 4.64 0.95
CA CYS A 62 2.10 4.42 -0.48
C CYS A 62 1.06 3.42 -0.99
N MET A 63 0.15 3.89 -1.81
CA MET A 63 -0.90 3.10 -2.43
C MET A 63 -0.60 2.92 -3.93
N PRO A 64 -0.91 1.75 -4.53
CA PRO A 64 -0.78 1.56 -5.97
C PRO A 64 -1.76 2.48 -6.71
N LYS A 65 -1.29 3.01 -7.84
CA LYS A 65 -2.13 3.71 -8.82
C LYS A 65 -2.92 2.67 -9.61
N PRO A 66 -4.27 2.75 -9.63
CA PRO A 66 -5.07 1.94 -10.53
C PRO A 66 -4.74 2.27 -11.98
N GLU A 67 -4.67 1.24 -12.83
CA GLU A 67 -4.48 1.39 -14.29
C GLU A 67 -5.82 1.53 -15.02
N VAL A 68 -6.87 0.94 -14.47
CA VAL A 68 -8.21 0.91 -15.05
C VAL A 68 -9.21 1.38 -14.01
N CYS A 69 -10.11 2.28 -14.43
CA CYS A 69 -11.17 2.83 -13.61
C CYS A 69 -12.51 2.70 -14.32
N THR A 70 -13.59 2.53 -13.55
CA THR A 70 -14.95 2.63 -14.07
C THR A 70 -15.28 4.09 -14.37
N GLU A 71 -16.29 4.31 -15.23
CA GLU A 71 -16.81 5.65 -15.57
C GLU A 71 -17.97 6.08 -14.65
N GLU A 72 -18.15 5.43 -13.50
CA GLU A 72 -19.18 5.80 -12.54
C GLU A 72 -18.92 7.22 -12.00
N TYR A 73 -19.94 8.08 -12.02
CA TYR A 73 -19.84 9.43 -11.49
C TYR A 73 -20.16 9.46 -9.98
N ARG A 74 -19.09 9.50 -9.17
CA ARG A 74 -19.12 9.70 -7.70
C ARG A 74 -18.00 10.66 -7.32
N PRO A 75 -18.17 11.98 -7.52
CA PRO A 75 -17.06 12.92 -7.56
C PRO A 75 -16.32 13.02 -6.24
N VAL A 76 -15.01 13.30 -6.34
CA VAL A 76 -14.13 13.56 -5.19
C VAL A 76 -13.21 14.73 -5.49
N CYS A 77 -12.79 15.45 -4.44
CA CYS A 77 -11.82 16.52 -4.53
C CYS A 77 -10.44 16.00 -4.13
N GLY A 78 -9.46 16.16 -5.01
CA GLY A 78 -8.05 15.84 -4.75
C GLY A 78 -7.34 16.91 -3.93
N CYS A 79 -6.23 16.54 -3.31
CA CYS A 79 -5.35 17.46 -2.60
C CYS A 79 -4.69 18.51 -3.52
N ASP A 80 -4.63 18.23 -4.82
CA ASP A 80 -4.25 19.15 -5.89
C ASP A 80 -5.37 20.10 -6.33
N ARG A 81 -6.50 20.12 -5.59
CA ARG A 81 -7.64 21.03 -5.79
C ARG A 81 -8.38 20.81 -7.11
N LYS A 82 -8.35 19.58 -7.63
CA LYS A 82 -9.12 19.18 -8.81
C LYS A 82 -10.25 18.23 -8.42
N THR A 83 -11.40 18.39 -9.08
CA THR A 83 -12.49 17.44 -9.03
C THR A 83 -12.20 16.27 -9.98
N TYR A 84 -12.36 15.06 -9.49
CA TYR A 84 -12.29 13.83 -10.27
C TYR A 84 -13.67 13.18 -10.32
N GLY A 85 -14.02 12.55 -11.43
CA GLY A 85 -15.32 11.90 -11.61
C GLY A 85 -15.58 10.77 -10.61
N ASN A 86 -14.52 10.11 -10.11
CA ASN A 86 -14.57 9.18 -8.99
C ASN A 86 -13.21 9.01 -8.29
N ASP A 87 -13.22 8.30 -7.16
CA ASP A 87 -12.00 8.02 -6.37
C ASP A 87 -10.94 7.24 -7.14
N CYS A 88 -11.33 6.31 -8.02
CA CYS A 88 -10.38 5.57 -8.83
C CYS A 88 -9.60 6.52 -9.76
N ALA A 89 -10.30 7.39 -10.47
CA ALA A 89 -9.69 8.37 -11.38
C ALA A 89 -8.72 9.31 -10.64
N ARG A 90 -9.08 9.75 -9.42
CA ARG A 90 -8.18 10.50 -8.53
C ARG A 90 -6.92 9.72 -8.20
N ARG A 91 -7.06 8.46 -7.79
CA ARG A 91 -5.92 7.58 -7.43
C ARG A 91 -5.02 7.30 -8.62
N ALA A 92 -5.59 7.12 -9.81
CA ALA A 92 -4.84 6.94 -11.05
C ALA A 92 -4.01 8.19 -11.38
N ALA A 93 -4.56 9.39 -11.14
CA ALA A 93 -3.82 10.65 -11.23
C ALA A 93 -2.73 10.79 -10.15
N GLY A 94 -2.77 9.99 -9.08
CA GLY A 94 -1.73 9.94 -8.06
C GLY A 94 -1.77 11.08 -7.04
N THR A 95 -2.96 11.65 -6.80
CA THR A 95 -3.18 12.70 -5.80
C THR A 95 -3.95 12.11 -4.62
N ALA A 96 -3.68 12.51 -3.38
CA ALA A 96 -4.44 12.08 -2.19
C ALA A 96 -5.86 12.68 -2.17
N LYS A 97 -6.79 12.08 -1.42
CA LYS A 97 -8.16 12.58 -1.31
C LYS A 97 -8.25 13.70 -0.28
N LEU A 98 -8.83 14.83 -0.67
CA LEU A 98 -9.14 15.93 0.25
C LEU A 98 -10.52 15.74 0.89
N LYS A 99 -11.55 15.51 0.06
CA LYS A 99 -12.94 15.29 0.50
C LYS A 99 -13.72 14.49 -0.55
N ASP A 100 -14.83 13.91 -0.12
CA ASP A 100 -15.86 13.44 -1.04
C ASP A 100 -16.64 14.63 -1.63
N GLY A 101 -17.20 14.44 -2.82
CA GLY A 101 -17.82 15.51 -3.60
C GLY A 101 -16.81 16.35 -4.37
N GLU A 102 -17.33 17.24 -5.21
CA GLU A 102 -16.51 18.17 -6.00
C GLU A 102 -15.75 19.15 -5.09
N CYS A 103 -14.62 19.67 -5.59
CA CYS A 103 -13.96 20.81 -4.96
C CYS A 103 -14.91 22.02 -4.97
#